data_AF-A0A4Q4D2J8-F1
#
_entry.id   AF-A0A4Q4D2J8-F1
#
_cell.length_a   1.000
_cell.length_b   1.000
_cell.length_c   1.000
_cell.angle_alpha   90.00
_cell.angle_beta   90.00
_cell.angle_gamma   90.00
#
_symmetry.space_group_name_H-M   'P 1'
#
loop_
_entity.id
_entity.type
_entity.pdbx_description
1 polymer ?
#
loop_
_entity_poly.entity_id
_entity_poly.type
_entity_poly.pdbx_seq_one_letter_code
_entity_poly.pdbx_strand_id
1 'polypeptide(L)'
;YWPMSVATVHRDGYDLVGVGVQRVKGSAAPDGAGAFDNLGPSFALFIVRRGGTPQLVDVQDLGRDSKDPTRPTWGAAAAVRDGWVYVYGTARPKDAKEKLVFGFSLQVARVRPDDITDITRWQYWDGARWQSKASDAVRLIKAAGGVSQTLSVFEQGGRWYAVSKRDEFLGSDLVIWSAPSPMGPFTPSAPLASIPSDTSTGALRYMPLAHPDLLPEAGSVVVSYSQNNTDIGKVADDPFLYRPRFLRVRLPDQP
;
A
#
# COMPACT_ATOMS: atom_id res chain seq x y z
N TYR A 1 11.09 -11.15 -1.49
CA TYR A 1 10.21 -10.17 -0.83
C TYR A 1 10.06 -8.95 -1.73
N TRP A 2 8.88 -8.33 -1.79
CA TRP A 2 8.67 -7.01 -2.39
C TRP A 2 8.29 -5.99 -1.30
N PRO A 3 8.83 -4.77 -1.33
CA PRO A 3 8.44 -3.72 -0.38
C PRO A 3 7.03 -3.24 -0.68
N MET A 4 6.25 -3.02 0.38
CA MET A 4 4.85 -2.59 0.31
C MET A 4 4.65 -1.22 0.96
N SER A 5 5.21 -1.04 2.16
CA SER A 5 5.09 0.21 2.92
C SER A 5 6.29 0.43 3.82
N VAL A 6 6.48 1.67 4.27
CA VAL A 6 7.49 2.04 5.25
C VAL A 6 6.88 2.97 6.28
N ALA A 7 7.27 2.81 7.53
CA ALA A 7 6.86 3.68 8.62
C ALA A 7 8.01 3.80 9.62
N THR A 8 8.16 5.00 10.19
CA THR A 8 9.28 5.32 11.10
C THR A 8 8.75 5.72 12.46
N VAL A 9 9.38 5.20 13.51
CA VAL A 9 9.18 5.61 14.91
C VAL A 9 10.50 6.14 15.44
N HIS A 10 10.53 7.43 15.77
CA HIS A 10 11.71 8.08 16.32
C HIS A 10 11.92 7.68 17.78
N ARG A 11 13.14 7.25 18.11
CA ARG A 11 13.59 6.93 19.47
C ARG A 11 14.82 7.77 19.81
N ASP A 12 15.16 7.82 21.10
CA ASP A 12 16.39 8.48 21.50
C ASP A 12 17.61 7.71 20.94
N GLY A 13 18.44 8.41 20.16
CA GLY A 13 19.65 7.85 19.54
C GLY A 13 19.46 6.98 18.28
N TYR A 14 18.24 6.63 17.88
CA TYR A 14 17.97 5.85 16.65
C TYR A 14 16.52 5.97 16.17
N ASP A 15 16.29 5.65 14.89
CA ASP A 15 14.96 5.43 14.33
C ASP A 15 14.67 3.93 14.24
N LEU A 16 13.47 3.55 14.65
CA LEU A 16 12.92 2.23 14.38
C LEU A 16 12.12 2.31 13.08
N VAL A 17 12.59 1.64 12.03
CA VAL A 17 11.98 1.65 10.71
C VAL A 17 11.34 0.31 10.44
N GLY A 18 10.02 0.29 10.31
CA GLY A 18 9.26 -0.88 9.89
C GLY A 18 9.01 -0.83 8.39
N VAL A 19 9.30 -1.92 7.69
CA VAL A 19 8.99 -2.09 6.27
C VAL A 19 7.99 -3.23 6.13
N GLY A 20 6.77 -2.91 5.69
CA GLY A 20 5.83 -3.92 5.25
C GLY A 20 6.36 -4.54 3.96
N VAL A 21 6.49 -5.86 3.92
CA VAL A 21 6.98 -6.58 2.76
C VAL A 21 6.04 -7.73 2.39
N GLN A 22 6.06 -8.12 1.13
CA GLN A 22 5.29 -9.23 0.62
C GLN A 22 6.21 -10.37 0.21
N ARG A 23 5.93 -11.59 0.69
CA ARG A 23 6.54 -12.80 0.16
C ARG A 23 5.97 -13.07 -1.22
N VAL A 24 6.88 -13.26 -2.18
CA VAL A 24 6.57 -13.50 -3.58
C VAL A 24 7.44 -14.62 -4.10
N LYS A 25 6.88 -15.45 -4.96
CA LYS A 25 7.60 -16.53 -5.64
C LYS A 25 7.37 -16.39 -7.15
N GLY A 26 8.43 -16.55 -7.94
CA GLY A 26 8.28 -16.65 -9.39
C GLY A 26 7.38 -17.83 -9.76
N SER A 27 6.43 -17.59 -10.65
CA SER A 27 5.56 -18.63 -11.19
C SER A 27 6.20 -19.26 -12.44
N ALA A 28 5.49 -20.18 -13.10
CA ALA A 28 5.94 -20.75 -14.37
C ALA A 28 5.86 -19.77 -15.55
N ALA A 29 5.11 -18.67 -15.43
CA ALA A 29 5.04 -17.65 -16.47
C ALA A 29 6.34 -16.80 -16.43
N PRO A 30 7.01 -16.62 -17.58
CA PRO A 30 8.30 -15.92 -17.62
C PRO A 30 8.17 -14.42 -17.34
N ASP A 31 7.02 -13.81 -17.61
CA ASP A 31 6.74 -12.38 -17.47
C ASP A 31 5.24 -12.06 -17.29
N GLY A 32 4.94 -10.77 -17.09
CA GLY A 32 3.58 -10.24 -16.99
C GLY A 32 2.87 -10.46 -15.65
N ALA A 33 1.56 -10.18 -15.63
CA ALA A 33 0.74 -10.18 -14.40
C ALA A 33 0.61 -11.58 -13.75
N GLY A 34 0.97 -12.65 -14.46
CA GLY A 34 0.97 -14.02 -13.97
C GLY A 34 2.33 -14.53 -13.50
N ALA A 35 3.42 -13.78 -13.67
CA ALA A 35 4.79 -14.24 -13.39
C ALA A 35 5.11 -14.42 -11.90
N PHE A 36 4.24 -13.96 -11.01
CA PHE A 36 4.50 -13.99 -9.57
C PHE A 36 3.29 -14.46 -8.78
N ASP A 37 3.57 -15.35 -7.83
CA ASP A 37 2.63 -15.74 -6.79
C ASP A 37 2.85 -14.88 -5.56
N ASN A 38 1.81 -14.16 -5.15
CA ASN A 38 1.75 -13.47 -3.87
C ASN A 38 1.45 -14.49 -2.77
N LEU A 39 2.38 -14.66 -1.84
CA LEU A 39 2.31 -15.71 -0.81
C LEU A 39 1.83 -15.18 0.54
N GLY A 40 2.07 -13.92 0.85
CA GLY A 40 1.52 -13.30 2.05
C GLY A 40 2.38 -12.17 2.58
N PRO A 41 1.89 -11.46 3.60
CA PRO A 41 2.61 -10.34 4.19
C PRO A 41 3.68 -10.80 5.18
N SER A 42 4.68 -9.95 5.37
CA SER A 42 5.69 -10.00 6.41
C SER A 42 6.12 -8.58 6.79
N PHE A 43 6.80 -8.41 7.92
CA PHE A 43 7.39 -7.14 8.35
C PHE A 43 8.88 -7.29 8.57
N ALA A 44 9.67 -6.41 7.98
CA ALA A 44 11.09 -6.28 8.28
C ALA A 44 11.31 -5.05 9.17
N LEU A 45 12.03 -5.24 10.29
CA LEU A 45 12.30 -4.20 11.27
C LEU A 45 13.77 -3.80 11.22
N PHE A 46 14.04 -2.51 11.14
CA PHE A 46 15.38 -1.96 11.08
C PHE A 46 15.61 -0.96 12.22
N ILE A 47 16.83 -0.95 12.75
CA ILE A 47 17.34 0.16 13.56
C ILE A 47 18.23 1.02 12.66
N VAL A 48 17.94 2.31 12.59
CA VAL A 48 18.72 3.29 11.83
C VAL A 48 19.28 4.32 12.81
N ARG A 49 20.56 4.21 13.15
CA ARG A 49 21.25 5.22 13.95
C ARG A 49 21.54 6.45 13.09
N ARG A 50 21.56 7.64 13.70
CA ARG A 50 21.91 8.88 12.98
C ARG A 50 23.27 8.73 12.28
N GLY A 51 23.30 8.97 10.97
CA GLY A 51 24.51 8.84 10.13
C GLY A 51 24.98 7.39 9.90
N GLY A 52 24.25 6.40 10.42
CA GLY A 52 24.55 4.98 10.24
C GLY A 52 23.73 4.33 9.13
N THR A 53 24.17 3.16 8.70
CA THR A 53 23.42 2.30 7.77
C THR A 53 22.29 1.57 8.52
N PRO A 54 21.09 1.42 7.92
CA PRO A 54 20.03 0.59 8.48
C PRO A 54 20.51 -0.81 8.83
N GLN A 55 20.24 -1.26 10.06
CA GLN A 55 20.56 -2.60 10.53
C GLN A 55 19.26 -3.41 10.66
N LEU A 56 19.16 -4.52 9.94
CA LEU A 56 18.02 -5.44 10.06
C LEU A 56 18.04 -6.08 11.44
N VAL A 57 16.94 -5.95 12.17
CA VAL A 57 16.73 -6.53 13.50
C VAL A 57 15.96 -7.82 13.39
N ASP A 58 14.86 -7.82 12.63
CA ASP A 58 13.95 -8.96 12.53
C ASP A 58 13.18 -8.96 11.21
N VAL A 59 12.74 -10.13 10.79
CA VAL A 59 11.76 -10.32 9.71
C VAL A 59 10.71 -11.31 10.16
N GLN A 60 9.47 -10.84 10.33
CA GLN A 60 8.37 -11.67 10.78
C GLN A 60 7.35 -11.91 9.67
N ASP A 61 7.16 -13.17 9.34
CA ASP A 61 6.12 -13.62 8.43
C ASP A 61 4.74 -13.61 9.11
N LEU A 62 3.75 -12.98 8.47
CA LEU A 62 2.38 -12.91 8.98
C LEU A 62 1.54 -14.07 8.44
N GLY A 63 1.69 -15.23 9.10
CA GLY A 63 0.99 -16.47 8.79
C GLY A 63 1.63 -17.26 7.63
N ARG A 64 1.01 -18.40 7.29
CA ARG A 64 1.48 -19.28 6.22
C ARG A 64 1.30 -18.68 4.83
N ASP A 65 2.12 -19.14 3.89
CA ASP A 65 1.95 -18.87 2.47
C ASP A 65 0.55 -19.26 1.98
N SER A 66 -0.06 -18.38 1.19
CA SER A 66 -1.31 -18.62 0.49
C SER A 66 -1.48 -17.63 -0.65
N LYS A 67 -1.91 -18.16 -1.80
CA LYS A 67 -2.28 -17.35 -2.98
C LYS A 67 -3.71 -16.81 -2.92
N ASP A 68 -4.43 -17.10 -1.83
CA ASP A 68 -5.82 -16.68 -1.65
C ASP A 68 -5.90 -15.15 -1.56
N PRO A 69 -6.42 -14.46 -2.60
CA PRO A 69 -6.47 -13.01 -2.64
C PRO A 69 -7.51 -12.43 -1.69
N THR A 70 -8.31 -13.27 -1.03
CA THR A 70 -9.30 -12.85 -0.03
C THR A 70 -8.71 -12.70 1.36
N ARG A 71 -7.50 -13.21 1.58
CA ARG A 71 -6.71 -12.90 2.78
C ARG A 71 -6.15 -11.49 2.67
N PRO A 72 -6.38 -10.60 3.66
CA PRO A 72 -5.78 -9.27 3.66
C PRO A 72 -4.26 -9.35 3.66
N THR A 73 -3.64 -8.64 2.71
CA THR A 73 -2.20 -8.39 2.70
C THR A 73 -1.93 -7.22 3.65
N TRP A 74 -1.80 -7.50 4.95
CA TRP A 74 -1.47 -6.50 5.97
C TRP A 74 -0.08 -5.90 5.73
N GLY A 75 0.06 -4.58 5.89
CA GLY A 75 1.29 -3.87 5.56
C GLY A 75 1.32 -3.35 4.11
N ALA A 76 0.19 -3.44 3.39
CA ALA A 76 -0.01 -2.78 2.11
C ALA A 76 0.20 -1.26 2.19
N ALA A 77 -0.15 -0.66 3.32
CA ALA A 77 0.24 0.67 3.75
C ALA A 77 0.44 0.68 5.27
N ALA A 78 1.21 1.63 5.78
CA ALA A 78 1.41 1.84 7.21
C ALA A 78 1.58 3.32 7.53
N ALA A 79 1.12 3.75 8.70
CA ALA A 79 1.28 5.10 9.20
C ALA A 79 1.42 5.10 10.73
N VAL A 80 2.22 6.01 11.28
CA VAL A 80 2.40 6.15 12.72
C VAL A 80 1.68 7.39 13.22
N ARG A 81 0.83 7.24 14.24
CA ARG A 81 0.19 8.37 14.91
C ARG A 81 -0.17 8.02 16.34
N ASP A 82 0.03 8.98 17.25
CA ASP A 82 -0.38 8.89 18.68
C ASP A 82 0.08 7.59 19.38
N GLY A 83 1.33 7.20 19.09
CA GLY A 83 1.97 6.00 19.65
C GLY A 83 1.45 4.67 19.09
N TRP A 84 0.65 4.69 18.03
CA TRP A 84 0.16 3.51 17.32
C TRP A 84 0.78 3.44 15.93
N VAL A 85 1.03 2.22 15.47
CA VAL A 85 1.22 1.92 14.05
C VAL A 85 -0.14 1.47 13.52
N TYR A 86 -0.70 2.23 12.58
CA TYR A 86 -1.86 1.82 11.80
C TYR A 86 -1.35 1.02 10.60
N VAL A 87 -1.79 -0.23 10.52
CA VAL A 87 -1.39 -1.17 9.46
C VAL A 87 -2.60 -1.45 8.60
N TYR A 88 -2.50 -1.10 7.32
CA TYR A 88 -3.59 -1.29 6.38
C TYR A 88 -3.42 -2.59 5.61
N GLY A 89 -4.55 -3.28 5.42
CA GLY A 89 -4.62 -4.55 4.70
C GLY A 89 -5.50 -4.44 3.47
N THR A 90 -5.04 -4.99 2.36
CA THR A 90 -5.80 -5.05 1.10
C THR A 90 -6.25 -6.46 0.77
N ALA A 91 -7.51 -6.64 0.38
CA ALA A 91 -8.06 -7.94 -0.01
C ALA A 91 -9.06 -7.82 -1.16
N ARG A 92 -9.16 -8.87 -1.98
CA ARG A 92 -10.25 -9.05 -2.96
C ARG A 92 -11.43 -9.79 -2.34
N PRO A 93 -12.67 -9.54 -2.80
CA PRO A 93 -13.80 -10.36 -2.42
C PRO A 93 -13.73 -11.74 -3.09
N LYS A 94 -14.38 -12.76 -2.51
CA LYS A 94 -14.40 -14.13 -3.05
C LYS A 94 -15.01 -14.21 -4.46
N ASP A 95 -16.02 -13.38 -4.71
CA ASP A 95 -16.80 -13.29 -5.93
C ASP A 95 -16.27 -12.21 -6.90
N ALA A 96 -14.99 -11.82 -6.78
CA ALA A 96 -14.41 -10.74 -7.57
C ALA A 96 -14.49 -10.98 -9.08
N LYS A 97 -14.30 -12.23 -9.53
CA LYS A 97 -14.31 -12.56 -10.96
C LYS A 97 -15.73 -12.52 -11.51
N GLU A 98 -16.67 -13.11 -10.79
CA GLU A 98 -18.09 -13.20 -11.12
C GLU A 98 -18.73 -11.82 -11.19
N LYS A 99 -18.33 -10.91 -10.29
CA LYS A 99 -18.84 -9.53 -10.22
C LYS A 99 -18.00 -8.50 -10.96
N LEU A 100 -16.96 -8.92 -11.68
CA LEU A 100 -16.04 -8.04 -12.40
C LEU A 100 -15.47 -6.91 -11.50
N VAL A 101 -15.07 -7.27 -10.27
CA VAL A 101 -14.43 -6.38 -9.31
C VAL A 101 -12.92 -6.49 -9.44
N PHE A 102 -12.26 -5.40 -9.82
CA PHE A 102 -10.82 -5.40 -10.13
C PHE A 102 -9.94 -4.81 -9.03
N GLY A 103 -10.49 -3.86 -8.25
CA GLY A 103 -9.82 -3.27 -7.10
C GLY A 103 -9.74 -4.18 -5.87
N PHE A 104 -9.03 -3.69 -4.88
CA PHE A 104 -8.91 -4.27 -3.55
C PHE A 104 -9.69 -3.43 -2.54
N SER A 105 -10.28 -4.10 -1.56
CA SER A 105 -10.83 -3.43 -0.37
C SER A 105 -9.71 -3.02 0.57
N LEU A 106 -9.94 -1.99 1.39
CA LEU A 106 -9.01 -1.53 2.42
C LEU A 106 -9.58 -1.80 3.81
N GLN A 107 -8.77 -2.35 4.71
CA GLN A 107 -9.09 -2.58 6.12
C GLN A 107 -7.95 -2.05 6.98
N VAL A 108 -8.18 -1.84 8.27
CA VAL A 108 -7.16 -1.32 9.19
C VAL A 108 -7.03 -2.18 10.44
N ALA A 109 -5.78 -2.39 10.83
CA ALA A 109 -5.36 -2.85 12.13
C ALA A 109 -4.50 -1.77 12.80
N ARG A 110 -4.30 -1.88 14.11
CA ARG A 110 -3.30 -1.11 14.84
C ARG A 110 -2.54 -1.99 15.81
N VAL A 111 -1.32 -1.58 16.12
CA VAL A 111 -0.46 -2.23 17.10
C VAL A 111 0.52 -1.22 17.68
N ARG A 112 1.06 -1.47 18.87
CA ARG A 112 2.15 -0.64 19.39
C ARG A 112 3.42 -0.92 18.59
N PRO A 113 4.29 0.09 18.38
CA PRO A 113 5.53 -0.09 17.63
C PRO A 113 6.38 -1.28 18.08
N ASP A 114 6.49 -1.48 19.39
CA ASP A 114 7.34 -2.54 19.97
C ASP A 114 6.72 -3.94 19.86
N ASP A 115 5.43 -4.02 19.52
CA ASP A 115 4.68 -5.27 19.36
C ASP A 115 4.39 -5.59 17.87
N ILE A 116 4.98 -4.85 16.93
CA ILE A 116 4.63 -4.94 15.49
C ILE A 116 4.78 -6.36 14.92
N THR A 117 5.75 -7.14 15.40
CA THR A 117 5.97 -8.53 14.99
C THR A 117 5.13 -9.55 15.76
N ASP A 118 4.49 -9.17 16.86
CA ASP A 118 3.59 -10.05 17.62
C ASP A 118 2.14 -9.87 17.13
N ILE A 119 1.74 -10.68 16.15
CA ILE A 119 0.38 -10.63 15.56
C ILE A 119 -0.74 -10.84 16.60
N THR A 120 -0.45 -11.45 17.75
CA THR A 120 -1.44 -11.66 18.82
C THR A 120 -1.78 -10.36 19.57
N ARG A 121 -0.93 -9.33 19.44
CA ARG A 121 -1.13 -7.99 20.02
C ARG A 121 -1.89 -7.04 19.09
N TRP A 122 -2.08 -7.44 17.83
CA TRP A 122 -2.74 -6.61 16.84
C TRP A 122 -4.22 -6.45 17.15
N GLN A 123 -4.72 -5.26 16.86
CA GLN A 123 -6.12 -4.92 17.02
C GLN A 123 -6.74 -4.51 15.69
N TYR A 124 -7.91 -5.03 15.36
CA TYR A 124 -8.56 -4.89 14.06
C TYR A 124 -9.85 -4.08 14.21
N TRP A 125 -10.06 -3.08 13.36
CA TRP A 125 -11.23 -2.20 13.50
C TRP A 125 -12.50 -2.84 12.95
N ASP A 126 -13.52 -3.02 13.80
CA ASP A 126 -14.82 -3.62 13.40
C ASP A 126 -15.89 -2.61 12.98
N GLY A 127 -15.52 -1.32 12.88
CA GLY A 127 -16.46 -0.23 12.60
C GLY A 127 -16.93 0.52 13.84
N ALA A 128 -16.77 -0.05 15.03
CA ALA A 128 -17.16 0.56 16.30
C ALA A 128 -16.07 0.46 17.38
N ARG A 129 -15.32 -0.65 17.41
CA ARG A 129 -14.28 -0.95 18.39
C ARG A 129 -13.16 -1.80 17.78
N TRP A 130 -12.09 -1.89 18.54
CA TRP A 130 -10.91 -2.67 18.21
C TRP A 130 -11.06 -4.12 18.69
N GLN A 131 -10.92 -5.07 17.78
CA GLN A 131 -11.06 -6.52 18.00
C GLN A 131 -9.72 -7.24 17.93
N SER A 132 -9.63 -8.47 18.47
CA SER A 132 -8.42 -9.29 18.39
C SER A 132 -8.33 -10.15 17.13
N LYS A 133 -9.43 -10.32 16.37
CA LYS A 133 -9.47 -11.18 15.18
C LYS A 133 -9.51 -10.37 13.89
N ALA A 134 -8.64 -10.72 12.94
CA ALA A 134 -8.60 -10.10 11.63
C ALA A 134 -9.90 -10.28 10.81
N SER A 135 -10.65 -11.36 11.05
CA SER A 135 -11.93 -11.64 10.39
C SER A 135 -13.00 -10.58 10.69
N ASP A 136 -12.85 -9.85 11.79
CA ASP A 136 -13.86 -8.91 12.28
C ASP A 136 -13.62 -7.51 11.69
N ALA A 137 -12.52 -7.32 10.96
CA ALA A 137 -12.14 -6.04 10.37
C ALA A 137 -13.13 -5.60 9.28
N VAL A 138 -13.73 -4.41 9.44
CA VAL A 138 -14.59 -3.84 8.40
C VAL A 138 -13.78 -3.25 7.26
N ARG A 139 -14.42 -3.21 6.08
CA ARG A 139 -13.87 -2.59 4.88
C ARG A 139 -14.09 -1.08 4.96
N LEU A 140 -13.00 -0.33 5.06
CA LEU A 140 -12.97 1.13 5.03
C LEU A 140 -13.17 1.67 3.61
N ILE A 141 -12.66 0.94 2.62
CA ILE A 141 -12.88 1.16 1.18
C ILE A 141 -13.37 -0.17 0.60
N LYS A 142 -14.42 -0.13 -0.22
CA LYS A 142 -14.94 -1.31 -0.92
C LYS A 142 -14.02 -1.68 -2.08
N ALA A 143 -14.01 -2.96 -2.47
CA ALA A 143 -13.16 -3.43 -3.57
C ALA A 143 -13.62 -2.94 -4.96
N ALA A 144 -14.93 -2.83 -5.17
CA ALA A 144 -15.48 -2.24 -6.40
C ALA A 144 -15.20 -0.73 -6.43
N GLY A 145 -14.44 -0.28 -7.43
CA GLY A 145 -13.90 1.08 -7.44
C GLY A 145 -12.88 1.32 -6.33
N GLY A 146 -12.23 0.25 -5.85
CA GLY A 146 -11.33 0.24 -4.71
C GLY A 146 -9.88 0.57 -5.08
N VAL A 147 -8.97 0.22 -4.17
CA VAL A 147 -7.54 0.54 -4.26
C VAL A 147 -6.74 -0.54 -5.02
N SER A 148 -5.46 -0.28 -5.24
CA SER A 148 -4.44 -1.26 -5.60
C SER A 148 -4.04 -2.07 -4.36
N GLN A 149 -3.39 -3.20 -4.58
CA GLN A 149 -2.84 -4.05 -3.52
C GLN A 149 -1.78 -3.32 -2.69
N THR A 150 -0.97 -2.47 -3.33
CA THR A 150 -0.02 -1.58 -2.66
C THR A 150 -0.49 -0.15 -2.83
N LEU A 151 -0.47 0.62 -1.75
CA LEU A 151 -0.94 2.00 -1.71
C LEU A 151 -0.20 2.81 -0.65
N SER A 152 -0.46 4.10 -0.59
CA SER A 152 0.00 4.94 0.53
C SER A 152 -1.18 5.42 1.36
N VAL A 153 -1.01 5.40 2.69
CA VAL A 153 -1.92 6.06 3.63
C VAL A 153 -1.12 6.98 4.53
N PHE A 154 -1.54 8.24 4.67
CA PHE A 154 -0.82 9.23 5.48
C PHE A 154 -1.79 10.28 6.05
N GLU A 155 -1.30 11.03 7.03
CA GLU A 155 -2.02 12.14 7.66
C GLU A 155 -1.36 13.47 7.26
N GLN A 156 -2.18 14.47 6.93
CA GLN A 156 -1.72 15.84 6.70
C GLN A 156 -2.83 16.82 7.10
N GLY A 157 -2.52 17.77 7.97
CA GLY A 157 -3.46 18.83 8.36
C GLY A 157 -4.70 18.33 9.11
N GLY A 158 -4.56 17.27 9.91
CA GLY A 158 -5.63 16.63 10.68
C GLY A 158 -6.50 15.67 9.86
N ARG A 159 -6.17 15.42 8.59
CA ARG A 159 -6.94 14.55 7.69
C ARG A 159 -6.10 13.38 7.20
N TRP A 160 -6.78 12.27 6.96
CA TRP A 160 -6.17 11.04 6.49
C TRP A 160 -6.46 10.85 5.00
N TYR A 161 -5.44 10.42 4.26
CA TYR A 161 -5.51 10.24 2.82
C TYR A 161 -5.01 8.86 2.45
N ALA A 162 -5.76 8.13 1.63
CA ALA A 162 -5.30 6.94 0.94
C ALA A 162 -5.13 7.29 -0.54
N VAL A 163 -3.94 7.07 -1.10
CA VAL A 163 -3.61 7.38 -2.51
C VAL A 163 -3.39 6.07 -3.25
N SER A 164 -4.14 5.86 -4.33
CA SER A 164 -4.05 4.62 -5.09
C SER A 164 -4.54 4.80 -6.53
N LYS A 165 -4.20 3.83 -7.38
CA LYS A 165 -4.86 3.62 -8.66
C LYS A 165 -6.20 2.91 -8.40
N ARG A 166 -7.30 3.49 -8.85
CA ARG A 166 -8.63 2.88 -8.72
C ARG A 166 -8.73 1.65 -9.62
N ASP A 167 -9.29 0.55 -9.12
CA ASP A 167 -9.48 -0.71 -9.88
C ASP A 167 -8.18 -1.38 -10.37
N GLU A 168 -7.05 -1.08 -9.72
CA GLU A 168 -5.74 -1.73 -9.92
C GLU A 168 -5.29 -1.78 -11.40
N PHE A 169 -5.01 -2.98 -11.92
CA PHE A 169 -4.31 -3.19 -13.18
C PHE A 169 -5.12 -2.69 -14.37
N LEU A 170 -6.44 -2.88 -14.34
CA LEU A 170 -7.35 -2.45 -15.41
C LEU A 170 -7.79 -0.99 -15.28
N GLY A 171 -7.61 -0.39 -14.12
CA GLY A 171 -7.91 1.01 -13.93
C GLY A 171 -6.99 1.94 -14.70
N SER A 172 -7.37 3.21 -14.75
CA SER A 172 -6.55 4.30 -15.28
C SER A 172 -6.48 5.49 -14.31
N ASP A 173 -7.31 5.54 -13.27
CA ASP A 173 -7.48 6.75 -12.47
C ASP A 173 -6.60 6.72 -11.22
N LEU A 174 -5.79 7.77 -11.05
CA LEU A 174 -5.19 8.11 -9.76
C LEU A 174 -6.23 8.80 -8.90
N VAL A 175 -6.59 8.19 -7.77
CA VAL A 175 -7.64 8.68 -6.87
C VAL A 175 -7.07 8.84 -5.45
N ILE A 176 -7.59 9.83 -4.74
CA ILE A 176 -7.37 10.00 -3.31
C ILE A 176 -8.68 9.77 -2.58
N TRP A 177 -8.65 8.89 -1.58
CA TRP A 177 -9.72 8.77 -0.61
C TRP A 177 -9.35 9.57 0.63
N SER A 178 -10.26 10.41 1.12
CA SER A 178 -10.04 11.21 2.34
C SER A 178 -10.91 10.74 3.49
N ALA A 179 -10.39 10.87 4.72
CA ALA A 179 -11.05 10.48 5.95
C ALA A 179 -10.73 11.45 7.10
N PRO A 180 -11.62 11.58 8.10
CA PRO A 180 -11.37 12.36 9.30
C PRO A 180 -10.47 11.63 10.32
N SER A 181 -10.22 10.33 10.12
CA SER A 181 -9.52 9.48 11.07
C SER A 181 -8.78 8.34 10.35
N PRO A 182 -7.81 7.66 11.00
CA PRO A 182 -7.14 6.52 10.39
C PRO A 182 -8.07 5.35 10.12
N MET A 183 -9.21 5.26 10.81
CA MET A 183 -10.23 4.23 10.61
C MET A 183 -11.32 4.64 9.62
N GLY A 184 -11.14 5.73 8.86
CA GLY A 184 -12.15 6.19 7.92
C GLY A 184 -13.29 7.00 8.60
N PRO A 185 -14.49 7.04 7.98
CA PRO A 185 -14.78 6.49 6.65
C PRO A 185 -13.98 7.20 5.55
N PHE A 186 -13.56 6.45 4.54
CA PHE A 186 -12.77 6.95 3.42
C PHE A 186 -13.68 7.24 2.21
N THR A 187 -13.69 8.48 1.74
CA THR A 187 -14.51 8.92 0.59
C THR A 187 -13.61 9.29 -0.59
N PRO A 188 -13.85 8.75 -1.80
CA PRO A 188 -13.03 9.04 -2.98
C PRO A 188 -13.26 10.46 -3.49
N SER A 189 -12.19 11.08 -3.99
CA SER A 189 -12.26 12.26 -4.86
C SER A 189 -12.65 11.90 -6.29
N ALA A 190 -12.86 12.92 -7.13
CA ALA A 190 -12.71 12.75 -8.57
C ALA A 190 -11.28 12.30 -8.92
N PRO A 191 -11.05 11.64 -10.08
CA PRO A 191 -9.71 11.33 -10.56
C PRO A 191 -8.83 12.58 -10.61
N LEU A 192 -7.64 12.51 -10.02
CA LEU A 192 -6.68 13.63 -9.99
C LEU A 192 -5.72 13.59 -11.20
N ALA A 193 -5.49 12.41 -11.74
CA ALA A 193 -4.70 12.20 -12.95
C ALA A 193 -5.11 10.88 -13.61
N SER A 194 -4.81 10.77 -14.92
CA SER A 194 -4.94 9.51 -15.66
C SER A 194 -3.55 8.86 -15.84
N ILE A 195 -3.42 7.63 -15.37
CA ILE A 195 -2.24 6.76 -15.43
C ILE A 195 -2.58 5.39 -16.04
N PRO A 196 -3.10 5.33 -17.28
CA PRO A 196 -3.50 4.08 -17.92
C PRO A 196 -2.29 3.21 -18.24
N SER A 197 -2.45 1.89 -18.12
CA SER A 197 -1.64 0.94 -18.89
C SER A 197 -2.18 0.89 -20.33
N ASP A 198 -1.32 0.56 -21.28
CA ASP A 198 -1.68 0.42 -22.69
C ASP A 198 -1.23 -0.96 -23.20
N THR A 199 -2.19 -1.84 -23.39
CA THR A 199 -1.95 -3.20 -23.83
C THR A 199 -1.53 -3.29 -25.29
N SER A 200 -1.82 -2.27 -26.12
CA SER A 200 -1.42 -2.25 -27.53
C SER A 200 0.08 -2.00 -27.71
N THR A 201 0.66 -1.18 -26.83
CA THR A 201 2.10 -0.87 -26.83
C THR A 201 2.90 -1.68 -25.81
N GLY A 202 2.22 -2.40 -24.92
CA GLY A 202 2.80 -3.13 -23.80
C GLY A 202 3.14 -2.25 -22.59
N ALA A 203 2.76 -0.97 -22.59
CA ALA A 203 3.09 -0.04 -21.51
C ALA A 203 2.29 -0.36 -20.24
N LEU A 204 2.99 -0.44 -19.10
CA LEU A 204 2.40 -0.71 -17.80
C LEU A 204 2.59 0.51 -16.89
N ARG A 205 1.51 0.92 -16.21
CA ARG A 205 1.54 1.98 -15.19
C ARG A 205 0.80 1.53 -13.94
N TYR A 206 1.53 1.48 -12.83
CA TYR A 206 1.05 0.81 -11.61
C TYR A 206 1.70 1.38 -10.35
N MET A 207 1.18 0.97 -9.20
CA MET A 207 1.72 1.28 -7.86
C MET A 207 2.00 2.77 -7.66
N PRO A 208 0.98 3.65 -7.75
CA PRO A 208 1.14 5.02 -7.31
C PRO A 208 1.32 5.06 -5.79
N LEU A 209 2.37 5.74 -5.32
CA LEU A 209 2.72 5.90 -3.92
C LEU A 209 2.95 7.37 -3.61
N ALA A 210 2.42 7.84 -2.50
CA ALA A 210 2.55 9.21 -2.03
C ALA A 210 3.81 9.38 -1.16
N HIS A 211 4.42 10.56 -1.27
CA HIS A 211 5.64 10.95 -0.57
C HIS A 211 5.40 12.26 0.19
N PRO A 212 4.70 12.24 1.33
CA PRO A 212 4.34 13.46 2.07
C PRO A 212 5.56 14.26 2.54
N ASP A 213 6.69 13.59 2.80
CA ASP A 213 7.94 14.23 3.24
C ASP A 213 8.82 14.74 2.09
N LEU A 214 8.49 14.41 0.83
CA LEU A 214 9.26 14.81 -0.34
C LEU A 214 8.72 16.10 -0.94
N LEU A 215 9.49 17.19 -0.83
CA LEU A 215 9.12 18.52 -1.32
C LEU A 215 7.74 18.97 -0.80
N PRO A 216 7.57 19.07 0.53
CA PRO A 216 6.28 19.30 1.16
C PRO A 216 5.72 20.67 0.78
N GLU A 217 4.44 20.68 0.38
CA GLU A 217 3.68 21.88 0.07
C GLU A 217 2.26 21.69 0.59
N ALA A 218 1.76 22.65 1.38
CA ALA A 218 0.47 22.56 2.04
C ALA A 218 -0.67 22.30 1.03
N GLY A 219 -1.56 21.36 1.34
CA GLY A 219 -2.67 21.00 0.45
C GLY A 219 -2.26 20.22 -0.80
N SER A 220 -1.01 19.73 -0.88
CA SER A 220 -0.54 18.90 -1.98
C SER A 220 0.35 17.76 -1.50
N VAL A 221 0.57 16.79 -2.37
CA VAL A 221 1.52 15.70 -2.14
C VAL A 221 2.22 15.32 -3.45
N VAL A 222 3.49 14.92 -3.35
CA VAL A 222 4.20 14.29 -4.47
C VAL A 222 3.82 12.81 -4.53
N VAL A 223 3.39 12.35 -5.70
CA VAL A 223 3.07 10.95 -5.98
C VAL A 223 4.07 10.43 -7.01
N SER A 224 4.66 9.27 -6.75
CA SER A 224 5.36 8.49 -7.77
C SER A 224 4.46 7.40 -8.30
N TYR A 225 4.59 7.00 -9.56
CA TYR A 225 4.06 5.73 -10.04
C TYR A 225 5.12 5.00 -10.89
N SER A 226 5.05 3.67 -10.90
CA SER A 226 5.97 2.83 -11.66
C SER A 226 5.56 2.79 -13.14
N GLN A 227 6.54 2.80 -14.03
CA GLN A 227 6.38 2.51 -15.45
C GLN A 227 7.16 1.26 -15.83
N ASN A 228 6.65 0.49 -16.78
CA ASN A 228 7.35 -0.64 -17.39
C ASN A 228 6.83 -0.87 -18.82
N ASN A 229 7.48 -1.75 -19.57
CA ASN A 229 6.95 -2.36 -20.78
C ASN A 229 6.96 -3.90 -20.64
N THR A 230 5.98 -4.59 -21.21
CA THR A 230 5.98 -6.06 -21.28
C THR A 230 7.05 -6.62 -22.23
N ASP A 231 7.55 -5.81 -23.16
CA ASP A 231 8.65 -6.15 -24.04
C ASP A 231 9.99 -5.75 -23.40
N ILE A 232 10.74 -6.75 -22.92
CA ILE A 232 12.04 -6.55 -22.27
C ILE A 232 13.10 -5.99 -23.23
N GLY A 233 12.99 -6.24 -24.54
CA GLY A 233 13.89 -5.70 -25.55
C GLY A 233 13.77 -4.18 -25.61
N LYS A 234 12.54 -3.66 -25.61
CA LYS A 234 12.30 -2.20 -25.54
C LYS A 234 12.88 -1.58 -24.27
N VAL A 235 12.80 -2.27 -23.14
CA VAL A 235 13.37 -1.77 -21.88
C VAL A 235 14.90 -1.79 -21.89
N ALA A 236 15.50 -2.79 -22.54
CA ALA A 236 16.95 -2.86 -22.72
C ALA A 236 17.46 -1.73 -23.63
N ASP A 237 16.71 -1.43 -24.71
CA ASP A 237 17.04 -0.36 -25.66
C ASP A 237 16.78 1.04 -25.08
N ASP A 238 15.73 1.20 -24.26
CA ASP A 238 15.42 2.44 -23.53
C ASP A 238 15.16 2.18 -22.03
N PRO A 239 16.20 2.26 -21.19
CA PRO A 239 16.08 2.09 -19.74
C PRO A 239 15.22 3.15 -19.03
N PHE A 240 14.80 4.23 -19.70
CA PHE A 240 13.85 5.20 -19.11
C PHE A 240 12.41 4.67 -19.09
N LEU A 241 12.11 3.59 -19.81
CA LEU A 241 10.81 2.90 -19.75
C LEU A 241 10.57 2.15 -18.43
N TYR A 242 11.62 1.95 -17.62
CA TYR A 242 11.55 1.27 -16.33
C TYR A 242 12.07 2.13 -15.17
N ARG A 243 11.51 3.34 -15.04
CA ARG A 243 11.78 4.27 -13.93
C ARG A 243 10.48 4.85 -13.36
N PRO A 244 10.47 5.26 -12.09
CA PRO A 244 9.31 5.96 -11.54
C PRO A 244 9.11 7.31 -12.24
N ARG A 245 7.85 7.69 -12.41
CA ARG A 245 7.45 9.07 -12.77
C ARG A 245 6.85 9.73 -11.55
N PHE A 246 7.07 11.03 -11.41
CA PHE A 246 6.56 11.83 -10.32
C PHE A 246 5.58 12.88 -10.83
N LEU A 247 4.55 13.15 -10.03
CA LEU A 247 3.64 14.28 -10.21
C LEU A 247 3.26 14.84 -8.85
N ARG A 248 3.02 16.14 -8.78
CA ARG A 248 2.37 16.76 -7.62
C ARG A 248 0.88 16.82 -7.86
N VAL A 249 0.09 16.38 -6.88
CA VAL A 249 -1.37 16.46 -6.91
C VAL A 249 -1.88 17.28 -5.73
N ARG A 250 -3.00 17.97 -5.92
CA ARG A 250 -3.70 18.64 -4.82
C ARG A 250 -4.48 17.62 -4.00
N LEU A 251 -4.41 17.75 -2.69
CA LEU A 251 -5.24 16.98 -1.78
C LEU A 251 -6.68 17.52 -1.85
N PRO A 252 -7.69 16.65 -1.82
CA PRO A 252 -9.08 17.09 -1.78
C PRO A 252 -9.33 17.98 -0.56
N ASP A 253 -10.01 19.11 -0.79
CA ASP A 253 -10.42 20.05 0.26
C ASP A 253 -11.37 19.38 1.27
N GLN A 254 -11.53 20.03 2.42
CA GLN A 254 -12.58 19.63 3.35
C GLN A 254 -13.95 19.86 2.68
N PRO A 255 -14.83 18.86 2.59
CA PRO A 255 -16.24 19.15 2.37
C PRO A 255 -16.81 19.98 3.52
#